data_AF-A0A1W9PEX4-F1
#
_entry.id   AF-A0A1W9PEX4-F1
#
_cell.length_a   1.000
_cell.length_b   1.000
_cell.length_c   1.000
_cell.angle_alpha   90.00
_cell.angle_beta   90.00
_cell.angle_gamma   90.00
#
_symmetry.space_group_name_H-M   'P 1'
#
loop_
_entity.id
_entity.type
_entity.pdbx_description
1 polymer ?
#
loop_
_entity_poly.entity_id
_entity_poly.type
_entity_poly.pdbx_seq_one_letter_code
_entity_poly.pdbx_strand_id
1 'polypeptide(L)'
;MDDEQGNTSIGIHAASLGGAWQVAINGFAGMRIKNGMLSFKPWLPEKWEKLEFKVKWWGETLNVAITHETVELKLETTDPTRTVGVNIAQRVWRVKGGETCVISVCSQ
;
A
#
# COMPACT_ATOMS: atom_id res chain seq x y z
N MET A 1 -6.13 -27.42 -23.98
CA MET A 1 -5.94 -25.96 -24.03
C MET A 1 -5.80 -25.40 -22.62
N ASP A 2 -4.72 -25.59 -21.87
CA ASP A 2 -3.64 -26.57 -21.87
C ASP A 2 -3.15 -26.67 -20.42
N ASP A 3 -3.03 -27.91 -19.95
CA ASP A 3 -2.40 -28.26 -18.69
C ASP A 3 -0.88 -28.05 -18.82
N GLU A 4 -0.36 -26.93 -18.33
CA GLU A 4 1.09 -26.67 -18.27
C GLU A 4 1.60 -26.26 -16.88
N GLN A 5 1.17 -26.93 -15.81
CA GLN A 5 1.92 -26.88 -14.54
C GLN A 5 1.84 -28.21 -13.79
N GLY A 6 2.43 -29.25 -14.37
CA GLY A 6 2.73 -30.51 -13.69
C GLY A 6 3.92 -30.41 -12.75
N ASN A 7 3.97 -29.42 -11.84
CA ASN A 7 5.00 -29.37 -10.79
C ASN A 7 4.46 -28.80 -9.47
N THR A 8 3.51 -29.53 -8.91
CA THR A 8 3.04 -29.39 -7.53
C THR A 8 4.11 -29.90 -6.57
N SER A 9 5.07 -29.06 -6.16
CA SER A 9 5.95 -29.38 -5.03
C SER A 9 6.56 -28.11 -4.41
N ILE A 10 5.76 -27.43 -3.58
CA ILE A 10 6.16 -26.65 -2.38
C ILE A 10 7.07 -25.40 -2.56
N GLY A 11 7.64 -25.11 -3.74
CA GLY A 11 8.62 -24.02 -3.90
C GLY A 11 8.19 -22.75 -4.64
N ILE A 12 7.19 -22.81 -5.54
CA ILE A 12 6.97 -21.76 -6.56
C ILE A 12 5.85 -20.78 -6.20
N HIS A 13 4.78 -21.25 -5.56
CA HIS A 13 3.64 -20.38 -5.24
C HIS A 13 4.02 -19.26 -4.25
N ALA A 14 4.90 -19.50 -3.27
CA ALA A 14 5.31 -18.44 -2.34
C ALA A 14 6.04 -17.29 -3.04
N ALA A 15 6.92 -17.60 -4.01
CA ALA A 15 7.63 -16.59 -4.78
C ALA A 15 6.69 -15.84 -5.74
N SER A 16 5.78 -16.55 -6.41
CA SER A 16 4.79 -15.93 -7.31
C SER A 16 3.75 -15.08 -6.56
N LEU A 17 3.29 -15.54 -5.39
CA LEU A 17 2.38 -14.79 -4.51
C LEU A 17 3.08 -13.57 -3.91
N GLY A 18 4.35 -13.72 -3.50
CA GLY A 18 5.21 -12.60 -3.11
C GLY A 18 5.38 -11.61 -4.26
N GLY A 19 5.63 -12.10 -5.47
CA GLY A 19 5.72 -11.30 -6.69
C GLY A 19 4.44 -10.52 -6.98
N ALA A 20 3.27 -11.15 -6.89
CA ALA A 20 1.98 -10.49 -7.07
C ALA A 20 1.74 -9.39 -6.02
N TRP A 21 2.08 -9.63 -4.75
CA TRP A 21 2.02 -8.61 -3.70
C TRP A 21 2.96 -7.45 -4.00
N GLN A 22 4.21 -7.75 -4.42
CA GLN A 22 5.18 -6.73 -4.78
C GLN A 22 4.70 -5.90 -5.98
N VAL A 23 4.09 -6.52 -7.01
CA VAL A 23 3.51 -5.78 -8.14
C VAL A 23 2.33 -4.91 -7.69
N ALA A 24 1.45 -5.41 -6.83
CA ALA A 24 0.33 -4.62 -6.32
C ALA A 24 0.81 -3.42 -5.50
N ILE A 25 1.71 -3.64 -4.55
CA ILE A 25 2.10 -2.64 -3.56
C ILE A 25 3.23 -1.73 -4.08
N ASN A 26 4.27 -2.30 -4.68
CA ASN A 26 5.37 -1.51 -5.25
C ASN A 26 5.12 -1.09 -6.71
N GLY A 27 4.24 -1.75 -7.44
CA GLY A 27 3.79 -1.27 -8.76
C GLY A 27 2.66 -0.26 -8.60
N PHE A 28 1.43 -0.76 -8.40
CA PHE A 28 0.21 0.06 -8.50
C PHE A 28 -0.01 1.03 -7.33
N ALA A 29 0.20 0.60 -6.07
CA ALA A 29 0.19 1.55 -4.95
C ALA A 29 1.41 2.49 -4.96
N GLY A 30 2.45 2.15 -5.73
CA GLY A 30 3.67 2.94 -5.85
C GLY A 30 4.42 3.11 -4.53
N MET A 31 4.33 2.14 -3.61
CA MET A 31 4.95 2.21 -2.30
C MET A 31 6.48 2.18 -2.40
N ARG A 32 7.16 3.16 -1.83
CA ARG A 32 8.63 3.22 -1.72
C ARG A 32 9.03 3.78 -0.37
N ILE A 33 10.25 3.47 0.08
CA ILE A 33 10.87 4.18 1.18
C ILE A 33 11.80 5.23 0.58
N LYS A 34 11.53 6.52 0.87
CA LYS A 34 12.37 7.65 0.43
C LYS A 34 12.76 8.47 1.64
N ASN A 35 14.06 8.72 1.81
CA ASN A 35 14.59 9.48 2.95
C ASN A 35 14.10 8.96 4.32
N GLY A 36 14.01 7.64 4.48
CA GLY A 36 13.55 7.01 5.72
C GLY A 36 12.05 7.13 5.99
N MET A 37 11.23 7.48 4.99
CA MET A 37 9.79 7.67 5.13
C MET A 37 9.02 6.85 4.08
N LEU A 38 7.85 6.34 4.46
CA LEU A 38 6.93 5.71 3.50
C LEU A 38 6.43 6.74 2.49
N SER A 39 6.48 6.38 1.22
CA SER A 39 6.03 7.19 0.11
C SER A 39 5.13 6.39 -0.82
N PHE A 40 4.02 6.97 -1.23
CA PHE A 40 3.11 6.38 -2.21
C PHE A 40 2.94 7.32 -3.41
N LYS A 41 3.01 6.75 -4.60
CA LYS A 41 2.65 7.40 -5.87
C LYS A 41 1.70 6.47 -6.61
N PRO A 42 0.41 6.48 -6.24
CA PRO A 42 -0.55 5.51 -6.76
C PRO A 42 -0.81 5.71 -8.25
N TRP A 43 -0.96 4.60 -8.94
CA TRP A 43 -1.51 4.52 -10.29
C TRP A 43 -2.29 3.20 -10.38
N LEU A 44 -3.61 3.29 -10.35
CA LEU A 44 -4.47 2.13 -10.46
C LEU A 44 -4.86 1.91 -11.94
N PRO A 45 -4.91 0.66 -12.41
CA PRO A 45 -5.54 0.35 -13.69
C PRO A 45 -7.02 0.79 -13.70
N GLU A 46 -7.55 1.22 -14.85
CA GLU A 46 -8.93 1.74 -14.97
C GLU A 46 -10.03 0.82 -14.44
N LYS A 47 -9.80 -0.50 -14.42
CA LYS A 47 -10.76 -1.49 -13.93
C LYS A 47 -10.77 -1.65 -12.41
N TRP A 48 -9.81 -1.06 -11.70
CA TRP A 48 -9.65 -1.22 -10.26
C TRP A 48 -10.25 -0.03 -9.52
N GLU A 49 -11.40 -0.23 -8.89
CA GLU A 49 -12.03 0.84 -8.10
C GLU A 49 -11.25 1.17 -6.82
N LYS A 50 -10.63 0.15 -6.21
CA LYS A 50 -9.93 0.28 -4.94
C LYS A 50 -8.81 -0.75 -4.80
N LEU A 51 -7.70 -0.32 -4.20
CA LEU A 51 -6.63 -1.19 -3.68
C LEU A 51 -6.46 -0.92 -2.19
N GLU A 52 -6.65 -1.94 -1.35
CA GLU A 52 -6.53 -1.83 0.11
C GLU A 52 -5.55 -2.86 0.67
N PHE A 53 -4.68 -2.43 1.56
CA PHE A 53 -3.68 -3.28 2.21
C PHE A 53 -3.20 -2.69 3.52
N LYS A 54 -2.47 -3.51 4.29
CA LYS A 54 -1.81 -3.10 5.53
C LYS A 54 -0.30 -3.16 5.38
N VAL A 55 0.40 -2.17 5.93
CA VAL A 55 1.86 -2.17 6.02
C VAL A 55 2.30 -1.98 7.46
N LYS A 56 3.23 -2.81 7.92
CA LYS A 56 3.87 -2.62 9.22
C LYS A 56 5.03 -1.65 9.07
N TRP A 57 4.96 -0.53 9.76
CA TRP A 57 5.96 0.53 9.71
C TRP A 57 6.38 0.91 11.12
N TRP A 58 7.65 0.64 11.46
CA TRP A 58 8.23 1.00 12.76
C TRP A 58 7.44 0.47 13.96
N GLY A 59 6.89 -0.74 13.83
CA GLY A 59 6.10 -1.40 14.88
C GLY A 59 4.59 -1.13 14.78
N GLU A 60 4.18 -0.05 14.14
CA GLU A 60 2.77 0.30 13.94
C GLU A 60 2.21 -0.31 12.65
N THR A 61 0.90 -0.49 12.59
CA THR A 61 0.22 -0.95 11.38
C THR A 61 -0.51 0.22 10.73
N LEU A 62 -0.18 0.49 9.47
CA LEU A 62 -0.84 1.51 8.66
C LEU A 62 -1.75 0.80 7.66
N ASN A 63 -3.06 1.06 7.75
CA ASN A 63 -4.01 0.66 6.72
C ASN A 63 -4.00 1.71 5.63
N VAL A 64 -3.88 1.26 4.39
CA VAL A 64 -3.81 2.10 3.20
C VAL A 64 -4.91 1.65 2.25
N ALA A 65 -5.80 2.56 1.88
CA ALA A 65 -6.82 2.36 0.87
C ALA A 65 -6.66 3.41 -0.22
N ILE A 66 -6.55 2.97 -1.47
CA ILE A 66 -6.27 3.82 -2.62
C ILE A 66 -7.42 3.65 -3.60
N THR A 67 -7.95 4.75 -4.09
CA THR A 67 -8.89 4.82 -5.22
C THR A 67 -8.27 5.69 -6.31
N HIS A 68 -9.00 5.91 -7.41
CA HIS A 68 -8.59 6.88 -8.44
C HIS A 68 -8.59 8.33 -7.96
N GLU A 69 -9.31 8.65 -6.88
CA GLU A 69 -9.54 10.01 -6.40
C GLU A 69 -8.88 10.28 -5.05
N THR A 70 -8.67 9.25 -4.24
CA THR A 70 -8.26 9.40 -2.85
C THR A 70 -7.23 8.35 -2.41
N VAL A 71 -6.40 8.75 -1.46
CA VAL A 71 -5.61 7.86 -0.63
C VAL A 71 -6.05 8.05 0.81
N GLU A 72 -6.60 7.00 1.40
CA GLU A 72 -6.97 6.93 2.80
C GLU A 72 -5.89 6.20 3.59
N LEU A 73 -5.48 6.79 4.71
CA LEU A 73 -4.48 6.28 5.63
C LEU A 73 -5.07 6.23 7.04
N LYS A 74 -4.99 5.07 7.68
CA LYS A 74 -5.41 4.89 9.08
C LYS A 74 -4.32 4.20 9.87
N LEU A 75 -3.87 4.86 10.93
CA LEU A 75 -2.87 4.30 11.84
C LEU A 75 -3.55 3.44 12.91
N GLU A 76 -3.38 2.12 12.82
CA GLU A 76 -3.76 1.17 13.86
C GLU A 76 -2.70 1.16 14.96
N THR A 77 -2.99 1.86 16.05
CA THR A 77 -2.13 1.96 17.22
C THR A 77 -2.97 2.09 18.48
N THR A 78 -2.44 1.61 19.61
CA THR A 78 -3.06 1.77 20.94
C THR A 78 -2.67 3.10 21.60
N ASP A 79 -1.66 3.78 21.08
CA ASP A 79 -1.18 5.06 21.58
C ASP A 79 -1.64 6.21 20.66
N PRO A 80 -2.65 7.01 21.05
CA PRO A 80 -3.19 8.07 20.23
C PRO A 80 -2.21 9.23 20.00
N THR A 81 -1.10 9.30 20.76
CA THR A 81 -0.07 10.32 20.57
C THR A 81 0.87 9.97 19.41
N ARG A 82 0.87 8.72 18.96
CA ARG A 82 1.68 8.27 17.83
C ARG A 82 1.26 8.98 16.56
N THR A 83 2.27 9.36 15.79
CA THR A 83 2.10 9.99 14.49
C THR A 83 3.10 9.40 13.51
N VAL A 84 2.62 9.04 12.32
CA VAL A 84 3.46 8.56 11.22
C VAL A 84 3.45 9.58 10.08
N GLY A 85 4.63 9.95 9.61
CA GLY A 85 4.81 10.74 8.39
C GLY A 85 4.73 9.85 7.16
N VAL A 86 3.89 10.22 6.20
CA VAL A 86 3.71 9.51 4.93
C VAL A 86 3.77 10.51 3.79
N ASN A 87 4.58 10.23 2.77
CA ASN A 87 4.68 11.07 1.58
C ASN A 87 3.71 10.59 0.49
N ILE A 88 2.74 11.41 0.12
CA ILE A 88 1.83 11.16 -1.01
C ILE A 88 2.12 12.19 -2.09
N ALA A 89 2.49 11.73 -3.28
CA ALA A 89 2.72 12.59 -4.46
C ALA A 89 3.58 13.85 -4.16
N GLN A 90 4.72 13.66 -3.47
CA GLN A 90 5.68 14.72 -3.08
C GLN A 90 5.26 15.63 -1.91
N ARG A 91 4.11 15.38 -1.26
CA ARG A 91 3.70 16.08 -0.04
C ARG A 91 3.71 15.15 1.15
N VAL A 92 4.13 15.65 2.31
CA VAL A 92 4.18 14.87 3.55
C VAL A 92 2.92 15.11 4.37
N TRP A 93 2.25 14.03 4.71
CA TRP A 93 1.08 13.99 5.56
C TRP A 93 1.42 13.30 6.87
N ARG A 94 0.83 13.77 7.96
CA ARG A 94 1.00 13.19 9.29
C ARG A 94 -0.30 12.52 9.69
N VAL A 95 -0.24 11.21 9.90
CA VAL A 95 -1.39 10.40 10.33
C VAL A 95 -1.24 10.13 11.81
N LYS A 96 -2.20 10.58 12.61
CA LYS A 96 -2.22 10.34 14.06
C LYS A 96 -2.93 9.02 14.38
N GLY A 97 -2.59 8.44 15.52
CA GLY A 97 -3.22 7.22 16.02
C GLY A 97 -4.73 7.39 16.19
N GLY A 98 -5.50 6.46 15.62
CA GLY A 98 -6.97 6.47 15.70
C GLY A 98 -7.66 7.43 14.74
N GLU A 99 -6.93 8.29 14.02
CA GLU A 99 -7.48 9.16 12.98
C GLU A 99 -7.38 8.49 11.60
N THR A 100 -8.37 8.79 10.75
CA THR A 100 -8.34 8.48 9.32
C THR A 100 -7.98 9.75 8.56
N CYS A 101 -6.89 9.71 7.80
CA CYS A 101 -6.47 10.79 6.92
C CYS A 101 -6.84 10.44 5.47
N VAL A 102 -7.77 11.21 4.89
CA VAL A 102 -8.16 11.05 3.48
C VAL A 102 -7.53 12.18 2.66
N ILE A 103 -6.80 11.81 1.62
CA ILE A 103 -6.02 12.73 0.79
C ILE A 103 -6.53 12.61 -0.63
N SER A 104 -7.08 13.70 -1.18
CA SER A 104 -7.44 13.74 -2.59
C SER A 104 -6.19 13.75 -3.47
N VAL A 105 -6.18 12.86 -4.45
CA VAL A 105 -5.18 12.82 -5.52
C VAL A 105 -5.88 13.22 -6.82
N CYS A 106 -5.36 14.21 -7.54
CA CYS A 106 -5.83 14.42 -8.91
C CYS A 106 -5.42 13.21 -9.74
N SER A 107 -6.38 12.60 -10.43
CA SER A 107 -6.08 11.69 -11.52
C SER A 107 -5.12 12.40 -12.49
N GLN A 108 -3.98 11.74 -12.78
CA GLN A 108 -3.05 12.23 -13.80
C GLN A 108 -3.66 12.09 -15.19
#